data_AF-A0A958DE59-F1
#
_entry.id   AF-A0A958DE59-F1
#
_cell.length_a   1.000
_cell.length_b   1.000
_cell.length_c   1.000
_cell.angle_alpha   90.00
_cell.angle_beta   90.00
_cell.angle_gamma   90.00
#
_symmetry.space_group_name_H-M   'P 1'
#
loop_
_entity.id
_entity.type
_entity.pdbx_description
1 polymer ?
#
loop_
_entity_poly.entity_id
_entity_poly.type
_entity_poly.pdbx_seq_one_letter_code
_entity_poly.pdbx_strand_id
1 'polypeptide(L)'
;MNAATTDKSPWRRHAGFLITVAFLAALPFILAVVEGLPFGSLLANDSSTAKFLQGLLIEVFILAVFAISYDLVLGVTGLLSFGHGMFFAFGSYLTGVLLKTFGWPLWAVLIGAVVAGLFNALLFAVVLPRVKGITFALVTLGIASVFDILIRTQEMNPYTGSDVGLQGIPRPDFLNPVDDRLRFYYVTLAFAILIYLLYKRFVDSPTG
;
A
#
# COMPACT_ATOMS: atom_id res chain seq x y z
N MET A 1 -23.95 24.46 -41.36
CA MET A 1 -25.11 24.57 -40.46
C MET A 1 -25.09 23.36 -39.52
N ASN A 2 -24.66 23.60 -38.28
CA ASN A 2 -24.74 22.82 -37.04
C ASN A 2 -25.00 21.31 -37.04
N ALA A 3 -24.12 20.55 -36.38
CA ALA A 3 -24.52 19.58 -35.36
C ALA A 3 -23.36 19.24 -34.39
N ALA A 4 -23.39 19.92 -33.24
CA ALA A 4 -22.98 19.47 -31.91
C ALA A 4 -21.74 18.56 -31.78
N THR A 5 -20.62 19.20 -31.44
CA THR A 5 -19.61 18.62 -30.56
C THR A 5 -20.29 18.10 -29.29
N THR A 6 -20.46 16.78 -29.18
CA THR A 6 -20.83 16.16 -27.90
C THR A 6 -19.68 16.32 -26.93
N ASP A 7 -19.69 17.45 -26.22
CA ASP A 7 -18.94 17.64 -24.98
C ASP A 7 -19.45 16.62 -23.96
N LYS A 8 -18.85 15.42 -23.99
CA LYS A 8 -18.96 14.50 -22.87
C LYS A 8 -18.09 15.10 -21.77
N SER A 9 -18.72 15.89 -20.90
CA SER A 9 -18.05 16.51 -19.76
C SER A 9 -17.14 15.49 -19.06
N PRO A 10 -15.92 15.89 -18.64
CA PRO A 10 -14.91 14.98 -18.08
C PRO A 10 -15.44 14.16 -16.88
N TRP A 11 -16.47 14.70 -16.22
CA TRP A 11 -17.22 14.11 -15.12
C TRP A 11 -17.90 12.78 -15.46
N ARG A 12 -18.49 12.60 -16.65
CA ARG A 12 -19.17 11.33 -16.99
C ARG A 12 -18.22 10.16 -17.23
N ARG A 13 -16.95 10.44 -17.58
CA ARG A 13 -15.92 9.41 -17.78
C ARG A 13 -15.28 8.93 -16.47
N HIS A 14 -15.34 9.75 -15.41
CA HIS A 14 -14.78 9.45 -14.09
C HIS A 14 -15.86 9.17 -13.03
N ALA A 15 -17.14 9.22 -13.41
CA ALA A 15 -18.28 9.04 -12.51
C ALA A 15 -18.21 7.72 -11.74
N GLY A 16 -17.86 6.61 -12.39
CA GLY A 16 -17.74 5.31 -11.71
C GLY A 16 -16.68 5.30 -10.61
N PHE A 17 -15.51 5.87 -10.88
CA PHE A 17 -14.43 5.99 -9.90
C PHE A 17 -14.78 6.93 -8.74
N LEU A 18 -15.42 8.07 -9.04
CA LEU A 18 -15.84 9.00 -8.00
C LEU A 18 -16.94 8.40 -7.11
N ILE A 19 -17.84 7.60 -7.68
CA ILE A 19 -18.88 6.89 -6.93
C ILE A 19 -18.27 5.83 -6.01
N THR A 20 -17.28 5.05 -6.48
CA THR A 20 -16.64 4.04 -5.62
C THR A 20 -15.86 4.68 -4.48
N VAL A 21 -15.12 5.76 -4.75
CA VAL A 21 -14.42 6.53 -3.71
C VAL A 21 -15.40 7.13 -2.71
N ALA A 22 -16.47 7.76 -3.17
CA ALA A 22 -17.50 8.33 -2.30
C ALA A 22 -18.19 7.25 -1.46
N PHE A 23 -18.46 6.08 -2.04
CA PHE A 23 -19.03 4.93 -1.34
C PHE A 23 -18.08 4.42 -0.24
N LEU A 24 -16.80 4.21 -0.55
CA LEU A 24 -15.82 3.77 0.44
C LEU A 24 -15.66 4.80 1.57
N ALA A 25 -15.57 6.08 1.23
CA ALA A 25 -15.48 7.15 2.23
C ALA A 25 -16.75 7.24 3.11
N ALA A 26 -17.93 7.00 2.55
CA ALA A 26 -19.19 7.03 3.29
C ALA A 26 -19.44 5.76 4.12
N LEU A 27 -18.80 4.64 3.76
CA LEU A 27 -19.03 3.33 4.36
C LEU A 27 -18.91 3.29 5.90
N PRO A 28 -17.89 3.87 6.57
CA PRO A 28 -17.85 3.87 8.03
C PRO A 28 -19.04 4.62 8.66
N PHE A 29 -19.57 5.66 7.99
CA PHE A 29 -20.74 6.40 8.47
C PHE A 29 -22.05 5.65 8.20
N ILE A 30 -22.19 5.01 7.04
CA ILE A 30 -23.35 4.18 6.71
C ILE A 30 -23.49 3.08 7.77
N LEU A 31 -22.38 2.43 8.14
CA LEU A 31 -22.39 1.40 9.16
C LEU A 31 -22.76 1.92 10.54
N ALA A 32 -22.27 3.11 10.94
CA ALA A 32 -22.67 3.72 12.21
C ALA A 32 -24.18 4.02 12.26
N VAL A 33 -24.77 4.47 11.15
CA VAL A 33 -26.22 4.69 11.04
C VAL A 33 -26.98 3.36 11.12
N VAL A 34 -26.51 2.31 10.45
CA VAL A 34 -27.11 0.96 10.49
C VAL A 34 -27.07 0.37 11.91
N GLU A 35 -26.02 0.65 12.68
CA GLU A 35 -25.87 0.22 14.08
C GLU A 35 -26.68 1.08 15.07
N GLY A 36 -27.35 2.14 14.60
CA GLY A 36 -28.13 3.05 15.46
C GLY A 36 -27.27 3.90 16.39
N LEU A 37 -25.96 3.99 16.14
CA LEU A 37 -25.02 4.74 16.96
C LEU A 37 -24.97 6.22 16.54
N PRO A 38 -24.88 7.17 17.49
CA PRO A 38 -24.69 8.57 17.16
C PRO A 38 -23.32 8.77 16.48
N PHE A 39 -23.24 9.65 15.47
CA PHE A 39 -21.99 9.91 14.71
C PHE A 39 -20.78 10.26 15.59
N GLY A 40 -21.00 10.74 16.82
CA GLY A 40 -19.95 11.01 17.81
C GLY A 40 -19.22 9.77 18.33
N SER A 41 -19.85 8.58 18.34
CA SER A 41 -19.21 7.34 18.82
C SER A 41 -18.08 6.86 17.89
N LEU A 42 -18.17 7.19 16.60
CA LEU A 42 -17.11 6.95 15.63
C LEU A 42 -15.86 7.79 15.95
N LEU A 43 -16.05 9.05 16.37
CA LEU A 43 -14.97 9.94 16.80
C LEU A 43 -14.42 9.55 18.17
N ALA A 44 -15.26 8.96 19.03
CA ALA A 44 -14.85 8.41 20.32
C ALA A 44 -14.08 7.07 20.22
N ASN A 45 -13.96 6.49 19.02
CA ASN A 45 -13.25 5.25 18.74
C ASN A 45 -13.73 4.06 19.60
N ASP A 46 -15.03 4.05 19.90
CA ASP A 46 -15.67 2.99 20.69
C ASP A 46 -15.61 1.64 19.96
N SER A 47 -15.53 0.56 20.71
CA SER A 47 -15.44 -0.79 20.15
C SER A 47 -16.79 -1.22 19.56
N SER A 48 -16.94 -1.05 18.25
CA SER A 48 -18.11 -1.44 17.46
C SER A 48 -17.73 -2.32 16.27
N THR A 49 -18.73 -2.92 15.62
CA THR A 49 -18.54 -3.67 14.36
C THR A 49 -17.94 -2.76 13.28
N ALA A 50 -18.30 -1.48 13.25
CA ALA A 50 -17.67 -0.48 12.40
C ALA A 50 -16.14 -0.37 12.61
N LYS A 51 -15.63 -0.45 13.84
CA LYS A 51 -14.18 -0.41 14.13
C LYS A 51 -13.43 -1.63 13.58
N PHE A 52 -14.06 -2.80 13.62
CA PHE A 52 -13.51 -4.02 13.01
C PHE A 52 -13.45 -3.90 11.48
N LEU A 53 -14.54 -3.48 10.84
CA LEU A 53 -14.59 -3.29 9.38
C LEU A 53 -13.60 -2.22 8.89
N GLN A 54 -13.45 -1.10 9.63
CA GLN A 54 -12.43 -0.10 9.32
C GLN A 54 -11.03 -0.73 9.27
N GLY A 55 -10.72 -1.60 10.25
CA GLY A 55 -9.48 -2.36 10.29
C GLY A 55 -9.26 -3.24 9.07
N LEU A 56 -10.27 -4.05 8.75
CA LEU A 56 -10.22 -4.94 7.60
C LEU A 56 -10.03 -4.15 6.30
N LEU A 57 -10.72 -3.02 6.15
CA LEU A 57 -10.61 -2.19 4.95
C LEU A 57 -9.26 -1.49 4.82
N ILE A 58 -8.65 -1.07 5.93
CA ILE A 58 -7.27 -0.57 5.93
C ILE A 58 -6.34 -1.63 5.33
N GLU A 59 -6.46 -2.90 5.75
CA GLU A 59 -5.66 -4.00 5.19
C GLU A 59 -5.97 -4.21 3.70
N VAL A 60 -7.24 -4.17 3.31
CA VAL A 60 -7.65 -4.26 1.90
C VAL A 60 -7.04 -3.12 1.07
N PHE A 61 -7.00 -1.89 1.58
CA PHE A 61 -6.39 -0.75 0.86
C PHE A 61 -4.89 -0.92 0.70
N ILE A 62 -4.19 -1.42 1.72
CA ILE A 62 -2.75 -1.72 1.64
C ILE A 62 -2.50 -2.81 0.60
N LEU A 63 -3.29 -3.89 0.61
CA LEU A 63 -3.19 -4.96 -0.38
C LEU A 63 -3.58 -4.51 -1.79
N ALA A 64 -4.52 -3.56 -1.92
CA ALA A 64 -4.89 -2.98 -3.20
C ALA A 64 -3.72 -2.16 -3.79
N VAL A 65 -3.02 -1.37 -2.98
CA VAL A 65 -1.79 -0.66 -3.41
C VAL A 65 -0.72 -1.65 -3.86
N PHE A 66 -0.54 -2.75 -3.13
CA PHE A 66 0.36 -3.83 -3.53
C PHE A 66 -0.05 -4.46 -4.87
N ALA A 67 -1.35 -4.73 -5.05
CA ALA A 67 -1.88 -5.29 -6.29
C ALA A 67 -1.70 -4.34 -7.49
N ILE A 68 -1.88 -3.02 -7.31
CA ILE A 68 -1.61 -2.01 -8.35
C ILE A 68 -0.13 -2.02 -8.74
N SER A 69 0.78 -2.11 -7.77
CA SER A 69 2.21 -2.23 -8.04
C SER A 69 2.55 -3.51 -8.82
N TYR A 70 1.87 -4.62 -8.51
CA TYR A 70 2.04 -5.88 -9.21
C TYR A 70 1.50 -5.84 -10.64
N ASP A 71 0.31 -5.26 -10.82
CA ASP A 71 -0.33 -5.06 -12.11
C ASP A 71 0.52 -4.17 -13.02
N LEU A 72 1.25 -3.20 -12.48
CA LEU A 72 2.18 -2.42 -13.29
C LEU A 72 3.25 -3.29 -13.96
N VAL A 73 3.76 -4.32 -13.26
CA VAL A 73 4.73 -5.24 -13.84
C VAL A 73 4.04 -6.24 -14.76
N LEU A 74 3.01 -6.94 -14.27
CA LEU A 74 2.37 -8.01 -15.04
C LEU A 74 1.52 -7.47 -16.21
N GLY A 75 0.70 -6.46 -15.96
CA GLY A 75 -0.25 -5.88 -16.91
C GLY A 75 0.42 -5.05 -18.00
N VAL A 76 1.45 -4.25 -17.67
CA VAL A 76 2.15 -3.42 -18.68
C VAL A 76 3.25 -4.19 -19.39
N THR A 77 4.09 -4.95 -18.65
CA THR A 77 5.26 -5.62 -19.25
C THR A 77 4.99 -7.06 -19.68
N GLY A 78 3.89 -7.69 -19.21
CA GLY A 78 3.60 -9.10 -19.44
C GLY A 78 4.46 -10.07 -18.63
N LEU A 79 5.29 -9.57 -17.71
CA LEU A 79 6.20 -10.38 -16.91
C LEU A 79 5.57 -10.76 -15.57
N LEU A 80 5.43 -12.07 -15.35
CA LEU A 80 4.99 -12.61 -14.06
C LEU A 80 6.16 -12.64 -13.08
N SER A 81 6.13 -11.80 -12.05
CA SER A 81 7.10 -11.83 -10.93
C SER A 81 6.54 -12.65 -9.78
N PHE A 82 7.27 -13.64 -9.27
CA PHE A 82 6.89 -14.31 -8.01
C PHE A 82 7.60 -13.71 -6.79
N GLY A 83 8.61 -12.88 -7.02
CA GLY A 83 9.34 -12.21 -5.95
C GLY A 83 8.76 -10.88 -5.50
N HIS A 84 7.66 -10.40 -6.07
CA HIS A 84 7.18 -9.03 -5.84
C HIS A 84 6.87 -8.71 -4.37
N GLY A 85 6.37 -9.72 -3.63
CA GLY A 85 6.09 -9.60 -2.19
C GLY A 85 7.34 -9.26 -1.35
N MET A 86 8.52 -9.59 -1.85
CA MET A 86 9.79 -9.25 -1.21
C MET A 86 9.99 -7.73 -1.10
N PHE A 87 9.62 -6.95 -2.12
CA PHE A 87 9.73 -5.48 -2.08
C PHE A 87 8.80 -4.87 -1.05
N PHE A 88 7.59 -5.42 -0.94
CA PHE A 88 6.62 -5.01 0.07
C PHE A 88 7.14 -5.31 1.49
N ALA A 89 7.66 -6.51 1.71
CA ALA A 89 8.27 -6.91 2.97
C ALA A 89 9.52 -6.07 3.31
N PHE A 90 10.39 -5.79 2.34
CA PHE A 90 11.57 -4.95 2.55
C PHE A 90 11.20 -3.54 3.06
N GLY A 91 10.22 -2.90 2.43
CA GLY A 91 9.74 -1.58 2.85
C GLY A 91 9.13 -1.61 4.26
N SER A 92 8.33 -2.63 4.59
CA SER A 92 7.70 -2.74 5.91
C SER A 92 8.72 -3.01 7.02
N TYR A 93 9.66 -3.95 6.80
CA TYR A 93 10.70 -4.26 7.78
C TYR A 93 11.64 -3.08 7.98
N LEU A 94 12.08 -2.43 6.90
CA LEU A 94 12.95 -1.25 7.01
C LEU A 94 12.27 -0.13 7.80
N THR A 95 11.00 0.18 7.50
CA THR A 95 10.23 1.19 8.23
C THR A 95 10.14 0.84 9.71
N GLY A 96 9.85 -0.42 10.04
CA GLY A 96 9.77 -0.89 11.42
C GLY A 96 11.11 -0.81 12.15
N VAL A 97 12.21 -1.21 11.51
CA VAL A 97 13.57 -1.16 12.08
C VAL A 97 13.99 0.29 12.34
N LEU A 98 13.76 1.20 11.39
CA LEU A 98 14.13 2.62 11.55
C LEU A 98 13.33 3.28 12.68
N LEU A 99 12.05 2.96 12.82
CA LEU A 99 11.21 3.46 13.91
C LEU A 99 11.58 2.85 15.27
N LYS A 100 11.71 1.52 15.33
CA LYS A 100 11.86 0.79 16.61
C LYS A 100 13.29 0.76 17.11
N THR A 101 14.25 0.42 16.25
CA THR A 101 15.64 0.20 16.65
C THR A 101 16.44 1.50 16.63
N PHE A 102 16.22 2.33 15.60
CA PHE A 102 16.96 3.59 15.45
C PHE A 102 16.23 4.81 16.00
N GLY A 103 14.93 4.69 16.33
CA GLY A 103 14.15 5.80 16.90
C GLY A 103 14.01 7.01 15.97
N TRP A 104 14.10 6.81 14.65
CA TRP A 104 14.05 7.92 13.71
C TRP A 104 12.66 8.57 13.68
N PRO A 105 12.60 9.91 13.50
CA PRO A 105 11.32 10.59 13.31
C PRO A 105 10.67 10.14 11.99
N LEU A 106 9.33 10.13 11.95
CA LEU A 106 8.56 9.60 10.83
C LEU A 106 9.00 10.17 9.46
N TRP A 107 9.26 11.48 9.37
CA TRP A 107 9.69 12.09 8.11
C TRP A 107 11.00 11.50 7.58
N ALA A 108 11.94 11.16 8.47
CA ALA A 108 13.23 10.62 8.10
C ALA A 108 13.08 9.16 7.66
N VAL A 109 12.16 8.43 8.30
CA VAL A 109 11.78 7.08 7.89
C VAL A 109 11.13 7.09 6.51
N LEU A 110 10.24 8.04 6.20
CA LEU A 110 9.62 8.14 4.88
C LEU A 110 10.66 8.40 3.77
N ILE A 111 11.58 9.34 4.01
CA ILE A 111 12.68 9.60 3.06
C ILE A 111 13.57 8.36 2.93
N GLY A 112 13.95 7.75 4.06
CA GLY A 112 14.75 6.53 4.08
C GLY A 112 14.10 5.36 3.33
N ALA A 113 12.79 5.18 3.47
CA ALA A 113 12.02 4.16 2.78
C ALA A 113 12.02 4.38 1.25
N VAL A 114 11.88 5.62 0.79
CA VAL A 114 11.97 5.96 -0.64
C VAL A 114 13.38 5.69 -1.17
N VAL A 115 14.41 6.16 -0.48
CA VAL A 115 15.81 5.98 -0.90
C VAL A 115 16.19 4.50 -0.93
N ALA A 116 15.83 3.74 0.09
CA ALA A 116 16.10 2.31 0.13
C ALA A 116 15.27 1.53 -0.90
N GLY A 117 14.03 1.96 -1.16
CA GLY A 117 13.20 1.41 -2.24
C GLY A 117 13.84 1.62 -3.62
N LEU A 118 14.38 2.81 -3.88
CA LEU A 118 15.12 3.11 -5.11
C LEU A 118 16.40 2.27 -5.22
N PHE A 119 17.14 2.13 -4.12
CA PHE A 119 18.34 1.29 -4.09
C PHE A 119 18.00 -0.18 -4.35
N ASN A 120 16.95 -0.69 -3.73
CA ASN A 120 16.47 -2.04 -3.96
C ASN A 120 16.03 -2.23 -5.43
N ALA A 121 15.26 -1.29 -5.99
CA ALA A 121 14.90 -1.32 -7.40
C ALA A 121 16.13 -1.33 -8.32
N LEU A 122 17.17 -0.54 -8.01
CA LEU A 122 18.40 -0.49 -8.78
C LEU A 122 19.17 -1.82 -8.75
N LEU A 123 19.30 -2.43 -7.58
CA LEU A 123 19.94 -3.75 -7.44
C LEU A 123 19.27 -4.80 -8.34
N PHE A 124 17.94 -4.80 -8.36
CA PHE A 124 17.17 -5.74 -9.18
C PHE A 124 17.22 -5.37 -10.67
N ALA A 125 17.24 -4.08 -11.00
CA ALA A 125 17.42 -3.61 -12.37
C ALA A 125 18.77 -4.02 -12.97
N VAL A 126 19.80 -4.31 -12.18
CA VAL A 126 21.08 -4.84 -12.71
C VAL A 126 20.97 -6.31 -13.12
N VAL A 127 20.12 -7.09 -12.44
CA VAL A 127 20.04 -8.55 -12.61
C VAL A 127 18.93 -8.95 -13.59
N LEU A 128 17.74 -8.37 -13.45
CA LEU A 128 16.51 -8.83 -14.10
C LEU A 128 16.36 -8.53 -15.61
N PRO A 129 16.99 -7.51 -16.23
CA PRO A 129 16.81 -7.25 -17.66
C PRO A 129 17.27 -8.39 -18.59
N ARG A 130 18.10 -9.31 -18.09
CA ARG A 130 18.66 -10.43 -18.86
C ARG A 130 17.73 -11.65 -18.92
N VAL A 131 16.64 -11.67 -18.14
CA VAL A 131 15.73 -12.82 -18.01
C VAL A 131 14.32 -12.47 -18.48
N LYS A 132 13.67 -13.41 -19.18
CA LYS A 132 12.32 -13.22 -19.75
C LYS A 132 11.46 -14.47 -19.52
N GLY A 133 10.15 -14.29 -19.54
CA GLY A 133 9.18 -15.38 -19.43
C GLY A 133 9.32 -16.17 -18.13
N ILE A 134 9.27 -17.51 -18.22
CA ILE A 134 9.28 -18.40 -17.05
C ILE A 134 10.57 -18.23 -16.23
N THR A 135 11.71 -17.98 -16.87
CA THR A 135 12.99 -17.76 -16.17
C THR A 135 12.96 -16.51 -15.30
N PHE A 136 12.28 -15.45 -15.72
CA PHE A 136 12.10 -14.25 -14.89
C PHE A 136 11.30 -14.57 -13.62
N ALA A 137 10.22 -15.35 -13.74
CA ALA A 137 9.43 -15.78 -12.59
C ALA A 137 10.23 -16.63 -11.61
N LEU A 138 11.03 -17.59 -12.12
CA LEU A 138 11.88 -18.45 -11.29
C LEU A 138 13.02 -17.70 -10.60
N VAL A 139 13.68 -16.78 -11.31
CA VAL A 139 14.76 -15.96 -10.72
C VAL A 139 14.21 -15.04 -9.64
N THR A 140 13.08 -14.38 -9.88
CA THR A 140 12.45 -13.52 -8.86
C THR A 140 11.99 -14.30 -7.64
N LEU A 141 11.45 -15.52 -7.83
CA LEU A 141 11.14 -16.42 -6.72
C LEU A 141 12.39 -16.77 -5.91
N GLY A 142 13.47 -17.18 -6.58
CA GLY A 142 14.73 -17.53 -5.91
C GLY A 142 15.31 -16.38 -5.11
N ILE A 143 15.28 -15.16 -5.64
CA ILE A 143 15.74 -13.97 -4.90
C ILE A 143 14.86 -13.70 -3.68
N ALA A 144 13.53 -13.81 -3.82
CA ALA A 144 12.62 -13.66 -2.69
C ALA A 144 12.83 -14.72 -1.61
N SER A 145 13.17 -15.96 -1.99
CA SER A 145 13.53 -17.01 -1.03
C SER A 145 14.83 -16.69 -0.29
N VAL A 146 15.86 -16.18 -0.97
CA VAL A 146 17.10 -15.72 -0.32
C VAL A 146 16.80 -14.62 0.69
N PHE A 147 15.94 -13.66 0.32
CA PHE A 147 15.53 -12.59 1.21
C PHE A 147 14.77 -13.08 2.44
N ASP A 148 13.84 -14.03 2.28
CA ASP A 148 13.12 -14.66 3.39
C ASP A 148 14.08 -15.35 4.36
N ILE A 149 15.07 -16.10 3.85
CA ILE A 149 16.13 -16.72 4.66
C ILE A 149 16.94 -15.66 5.43
N LEU A 150 17.31 -14.55 4.77
CA LEU A 150 18.08 -13.47 5.40
C LEU A 150 17.32 -12.84 6.56
N ILE A 151 16.02 -12.55 6.40
CA ILE A 151 15.21 -11.97 7.48
C ILE A 151 15.05 -12.95 8.64
N ARG A 152 14.88 -14.25 8.36
CA ARG A 152 14.66 -15.27 9.40
C ARG A 152 15.92 -15.66 10.14
N THR A 153 17.10 -15.32 9.63
CA THR A 153 18.38 -15.69 10.25
C THR A 153 18.51 -15.12 11.67
N GLN A 154 19.03 -15.92 12.61
CA GLN A 154 19.17 -15.54 14.02
C GLN A 154 20.05 -14.31 14.23
N GLU A 155 21.07 -14.12 13.40
CA GLU A 155 21.94 -12.93 13.41
C GLU A 155 21.16 -11.62 13.18
N MET A 156 20.04 -11.70 12.45
CA MET A 156 19.18 -10.55 12.17
C MET A 156 18.09 -10.34 13.22
N ASN A 157 18.04 -11.17 14.28
CA ASN A 157 17.02 -11.09 15.34
C ASN A 157 16.90 -9.68 15.97
N PRO A 158 18.00 -8.96 16.32
CA PRO A 158 17.89 -7.63 16.93
C PRO A 158 17.16 -6.59 16.06
N TYR A 159 17.15 -6.79 14.74
CA TYR A 159 16.57 -5.87 13.79
C TYR A 159 15.20 -6.35 13.27
N THR A 160 15.11 -7.61 12.86
CA THR A 160 13.94 -8.17 12.17
C THR A 160 12.99 -8.92 13.10
N GLY A 161 13.46 -9.34 14.28
CA GLY A 161 12.75 -10.30 15.12
C GLY A 161 12.80 -11.74 14.61
N SER A 162 13.55 -12.04 13.54
CA SER A 162 13.75 -13.39 12.99
C SER A 162 12.39 -14.10 12.81
N ASP A 163 12.23 -15.33 13.32
CA ASP A 163 11.01 -16.13 13.15
C ASP A 163 9.76 -15.55 13.83
N VAL A 164 9.93 -14.71 14.86
CA VAL A 164 8.81 -14.07 15.59
C VAL A 164 8.31 -12.83 14.85
N GLY A 165 9.15 -12.24 14.01
CA GLY A 165 8.90 -10.98 13.33
C GLY A 165 8.94 -9.76 14.26
N LEU A 166 8.78 -8.59 13.66
CA LEU A 166 8.96 -7.33 14.36
C LEU A 166 7.68 -6.90 15.08
N GLN A 167 7.71 -6.92 16.41
CA GLN A 167 6.58 -6.51 17.26
C GLN A 167 6.80 -5.15 17.94
N GLY A 168 5.72 -4.51 18.36
CA GLY A 168 5.77 -3.30 19.20
C GLY A 168 6.40 -2.08 18.51
N ILE A 169 6.16 -1.91 17.21
CA ILE A 169 6.69 -0.77 16.45
C ILE A 169 6.03 0.52 16.99
N PRO A 170 6.81 1.52 17.44
CA PRO A 170 6.26 2.77 17.94
C PRO A 170 5.53 3.49 16.81
N ARG A 171 4.31 3.95 17.09
CA ARG A 171 3.45 4.64 16.13
C ARG A 171 3.37 6.10 16.54
N PRO A 172 3.51 7.06 15.61
CA PRO A 172 3.29 8.46 15.92
C PRO A 172 1.86 8.68 16.42
N ASP A 173 1.67 9.49 17.46
CA ASP A 173 0.37 9.73 18.10
C ASP A 173 -0.72 10.14 17.09
N PHE A 174 -0.35 10.92 16.06
CA PHE A 174 -1.29 11.39 15.04
C PHE A 174 -1.75 10.31 14.04
N LEU A 175 -1.02 9.19 13.94
CA LEU A 175 -1.31 8.04 13.05
C LEU A 175 -1.60 6.77 13.83
N ASN A 176 -1.75 6.83 15.15
CA ASN A 176 -1.97 5.64 15.94
C ASN A 176 -3.39 5.10 15.71
N PRO A 177 -3.56 3.89 15.13
CA PRO A 177 -4.89 3.32 14.90
C PRO A 177 -5.62 2.93 16.19
N VAL A 178 -4.89 2.88 17.32
CA VAL A 178 -5.47 2.63 18.64
C VAL A 178 -6.24 3.87 19.12
N ASP A 179 -5.70 5.06 18.88
CA ASP A 179 -6.27 6.33 19.36
C ASP A 179 -7.32 6.87 18.40
N ASP A 180 -7.03 6.88 17.09
CA ASP A 180 -8.00 7.33 16.08
C ASP A 180 -7.93 6.46 14.81
N ARG A 181 -8.76 5.40 14.81
CA ARG A 181 -8.83 4.46 13.68
C ARG A 181 -9.44 5.09 12.42
N LEU A 182 -10.36 6.05 12.58
CA LEU A 182 -10.97 6.75 11.46
C LEU A 182 -9.96 7.61 10.71
N ARG A 183 -9.10 8.35 11.42
CA ARG A 183 -8.02 9.11 10.78
C ARG A 183 -7.11 8.19 9.98
N PHE A 184 -6.69 7.08 10.58
CA PHE A 184 -5.84 6.12 9.88
C PHE A 184 -6.53 5.56 8.62
N TYR A 185 -7.82 5.22 8.72
CA TYR A 185 -8.63 4.78 7.58
C TYR A 185 -8.62 5.78 6.42
N TYR A 186 -8.88 7.07 6.70
CA TYR A 186 -8.89 8.11 5.66
C TYR A 186 -7.51 8.38 5.09
N VAL A 187 -6.45 8.32 5.91
CA VAL A 187 -5.07 8.46 5.43
C VAL A 187 -4.71 7.31 4.48
N THR A 188 -5.02 6.06 4.85
CA THR A 188 -4.76 4.90 3.98
C THR A 188 -5.61 4.94 2.71
N LEU A 189 -6.88 5.34 2.80
CA LEU A 189 -7.75 5.50 1.62
C LEU A 189 -7.23 6.60 0.69
N ALA A 190 -6.86 7.77 1.22
CA ALA A 190 -6.28 8.86 0.44
C ALA A 190 -4.97 8.44 -0.24
N PHE A 191 -4.13 7.68 0.46
CA PHE A 191 -2.90 7.12 -0.10
C PHE A 191 -3.19 6.11 -1.22
N ALA A 192 -4.15 5.20 -1.03
CA ALA A 192 -4.54 4.24 -2.06
C ALA A 192 -5.09 4.92 -3.32
N ILE A 193 -5.92 5.96 -3.14
CA ILE A 193 -6.43 6.80 -4.24
C ILE A 193 -5.29 7.51 -4.95
N LEU A 194 -4.35 8.11 -4.21
CA LEU A 194 -3.19 8.77 -4.78
C LEU A 194 -2.38 7.81 -5.65
N ILE A 195 -2.07 6.62 -5.14
CA ILE A 195 -1.33 5.60 -5.90
C ILE A 195 -2.11 5.15 -7.14
N TYR A 196 -3.42 4.95 -7.04
CA TYR A 196 -4.25 4.62 -8.19
C TYR A 196 -4.24 5.72 -9.26
N LEU A 197 -4.32 6.99 -8.87
CA LEU A 197 -4.25 8.12 -9.80
C LEU A 197 -2.87 8.21 -10.46
N LEU A 198 -1.79 7.96 -9.72
CA LEU A 198 -0.43 7.91 -10.25
C LEU A 198 -0.27 6.75 -11.23
N TYR A 199 -0.75 5.55 -10.90
CA TYR A 199 -0.79 4.40 -11.78
C TYR A 199 -1.53 4.72 -13.08
N LYS A 200 -2.74 5.25 -12.99
CA LYS A 200 -3.54 5.60 -14.16
C LYS A 200 -2.82 6.63 -15.04
N ARG A 201 -2.26 7.67 -14.41
CA ARG A 201 -1.50 8.70 -15.13
C ARG A 201 -0.25 8.13 -15.81
N PHE A 202 0.42 7.18 -15.19
CA PHE A 202 1.62 6.54 -15.74
C PHE A 202 1.24 5.70 -16.98
N VAL A 203 0.26 4.80 -16.83
CA VAL A 203 -0.21 3.92 -17.92
C VAL A 203 -0.84 4.70 -19.08
N ASP A 204 -1.57 5.79 -18.80
CA ASP A 204 -2.15 6.65 -19.84
C ASP A 204 -1.10 7.58 -20.50
N SER A 205 0.13 7.64 -19.99
CA SER A 205 1.17 8.54 -20.53
C SER A 205 1.74 8.01 -21.87
N PRO A 206 2.10 8.89 -22.82
CA PRO A 206 2.64 8.46 -24.13
C PRO A 206 3.96 7.68 -24.04
N THR A 207 4.65 7.76 -22.91
CA THR A 207 5.96 7.16 -22.68
C THR A 207 5.90 5.75 -22.07
N GLY A 208 4.72 5.30 -21.65
CA GLY A 208 4.54 4.01 -20.97
C GLY A 208 4.88 4.06 -19.49
#